data_AF-A0A1C7NQ85-F1
#
_entry.id   AF-A0A1C7NQ85-F1
#
_cell.length_a   1.000
_cell.length_b   1.000
_cell.length_c   1.000
_cell.angle_alpha   90.00
_cell.angle_beta   90.00
_cell.angle_gamma   90.00
#
_symmetry.space_group_name_H-M   'P 1'
#
loop_
_entity.id
_entity.type
_entity.pdbx_description
1 polymer ?
#
loop_
_entity_poly.entity_id
_entity_poly.type
_entity_poly.pdbx_seq_one_letter_code
_entity_poly.pdbx_strand_id
1 'polypeptide(L)'
;MLREPDVLKKAPMHMQQKSDTNDSSSIRDPIKKSKAEVQTLYITSGYAWTQSDSSIIRLYINFENANQINQDNCTLDVHSKSFELNILGHSGANRKFRINQLYHPVIEGKFVLKFKENKIVVRLFKETPNKKWPDLRIKSTQTIYNHLERLEKSAALTQVDMDTPFNGSDFCAHHDQR
;
A
#
# COMPACT_ATOMS: atom_id res chain seq x y z
N MET A 1 81.82 -23.76 -14.34
CA MET A 1 80.71 -23.30 -13.47
C MET A 1 79.41 -23.54 -14.25
N LEU A 2 78.65 -24.59 -13.89
CA LEU A 2 77.27 -24.49 -13.33
C LEU A 2 76.30 -23.79 -14.31
N ARG A 3 75.24 -24.38 -14.91
CA ARG A 3 74.48 -25.63 -14.76
C ARG A 3 73.71 -25.88 -16.08
N GLU A 4 73.54 -27.14 -16.47
CA GLU A 4 72.39 -27.65 -17.26
C GLU A 4 71.21 -27.96 -16.29
N PRO A 5 69.93 -28.15 -16.70
CA PRO A 5 69.55 -28.91 -17.91
C PRO A 5 68.27 -28.52 -18.69
N ASP A 6 68.26 -29.05 -19.92
CA ASP A 6 67.14 -29.54 -20.73
C ASP A 6 65.86 -29.95 -19.97
N VAL A 7 64.67 -29.59 -20.51
CA VAL A 7 63.59 -30.56 -20.85
C VAL A 7 62.61 -29.95 -21.87
N LEU A 8 62.60 -30.42 -23.12
CA LEU A 8 61.40 -30.40 -23.97
C LEU A 8 61.24 -31.76 -24.64
N LYS A 9 60.48 -32.63 -23.97
CA LYS A 9 60.13 -33.97 -24.45
C LYS A 9 59.02 -33.90 -25.50
N LYS A 10 59.23 -34.61 -26.61
CA LYS A 10 58.28 -34.83 -27.71
C LYS A 10 57.31 -35.99 -27.41
N ALA A 11 56.08 -35.83 -27.92
CA ALA A 11 55.17 -36.83 -28.53
C ALA A 11 54.58 -37.97 -27.65
N PRO A 12 53.58 -38.77 -28.13
CA PRO A 12 52.41 -38.49 -28.99
C PRO A 12 51.08 -39.06 -28.40
N MET A 13 49.96 -38.83 -29.12
CA MET A 13 48.69 -39.55 -28.99
C MET A 13 48.85 -41.07 -29.06
N HIS A 14 48.22 -41.81 -28.15
CA HIS A 14 47.81 -43.19 -28.38
C HIS A 14 46.43 -43.46 -27.77
N MET A 15 45.56 -44.07 -28.58
CA MET A 15 44.20 -44.51 -28.25
C MET A 15 44.23 -45.71 -27.28
N GLN A 16 43.29 -45.77 -26.35
CA GLN A 16 42.84 -47.05 -25.78
C GLN A 16 41.32 -47.04 -25.55
N GLN A 17 40.69 -48.12 -25.98
CA GLN A 17 39.25 -48.37 -26.01
C GLN A 17 38.78 -49.13 -24.75
N LYS A 18 37.52 -48.85 -24.37
CA LYS A 18 36.54 -49.68 -23.63
C LYS A 18 36.78 -50.02 -22.14
N SER A 19 35.78 -49.67 -21.33
CA SER A 19 35.15 -50.62 -20.39
C SER A 19 33.78 -50.09 -19.92
N ASP A 20 32.74 -50.88 -20.17
CA ASP A 20 31.41 -50.75 -19.57
C ASP A 20 31.44 -50.96 -18.04
N THR A 21 30.31 -50.62 -17.40
CA THR A 21 29.93 -50.81 -15.98
C THR A 21 30.27 -49.67 -15.01
N ASN A 22 29.30 -48.80 -14.71
CA ASN A 22 28.62 -48.83 -13.40
C ASN A 22 27.46 -47.82 -13.34
N ASP A 23 26.37 -48.25 -12.71
CA ASP A 23 25.24 -47.43 -12.31
C ASP A 23 25.67 -46.13 -11.63
N SER A 24 25.26 -45.00 -12.21
CA SER A 24 25.00 -43.79 -11.46
C SER A 24 24.18 -42.89 -12.37
N SER A 25 22.86 -43.01 -12.27
CA SER A 25 21.99 -41.87 -12.54
C SER A 25 22.49 -40.72 -11.67
N SER A 26 23.34 -39.87 -12.24
CA SER A 26 23.71 -38.58 -11.67
C SER A 26 22.43 -37.75 -11.64
N ILE A 27 21.63 -38.00 -10.60
CA ILE A 27 20.57 -37.10 -10.18
C ILE A 27 21.31 -35.81 -9.88
N ARG A 28 21.23 -34.86 -10.81
CA ARG A 28 21.71 -33.50 -10.60
C ARG A 28 21.19 -33.05 -9.25
N ASP A 29 22.08 -32.49 -8.43
CA ASP A 29 21.69 -31.97 -7.13
C ASP A 29 20.41 -31.14 -7.27
N PRO A 30 19.41 -31.32 -6.39
CA PRO A 30 18.16 -30.59 -6.49
C PRO A 30 18.47 -29.10 -6.56
N ILE A 31 17.96 -28.44 -7.61
CA ILE A 31 18.13 -26.99 -7.82
C ILE A 31 17.75 -26.31 -6.51
N LYS A 32 18.73 -25.65 -5.86
CA LYS A 32 18.51 -24.88 -4.63
C LYS A 32 17.45 -23.84 -4.95
N LYS A 33 16.21 -24.10 -4.51
CA LYS A 33 15.11 -23.15 -4.67
C LYS A 33 15.49 -21.89 -3.89
N SER A 34 15.70 -20.77 -4.59
CA SER A 34 15.89 -19.48 -3.94
C SER A 34 14.64 -19.17 -3.10
N LYS A 35 14.82 -18.90 -1.81
CA LYS A 35 13.73 -18.48 -0.94
C LYS A 35 13.14 -17.18 -1.51
N ALA A 36 11.86 -17.19 -1.83
CA ALA A 36 11.18 -15.99 -2.32
C ALA A 36 11.22 -14.90 -1.25
N GLU A 37 11.50 -13.67 -1.66
CA GLU A 37 11.46 -12.52 -0.76
C GLU A 37 10.02 -12.22 -0.35
N VAL A 38 9.82 -11.90 0.93
CA VAL A 38 8.49 -11.59 1.47
C VAL A 38 8.06 -10.22 0.94
N GLN A 39 6.94 -10.19 0.22
CA GLN A 39 6.42 -8.95 -0.37
C GLN A 39 5.93 -7.96 0.70
N THR A 40 6.03 -6.67 0.38
CA THR A 40 5.48 -5.58 1.21
C THR A 40 4.26 -4.97 0.56
N LEU A 41 3.14 -4.98 1.28
CA LEU A 41 1.84 -4.50 0.81
C LEU A 41 1.42 -3.26 1.59
N TYR A 42 1.12 -2.18 0.86
CA TYR A 42 0.70 -0.91 1.45
C TYR A 42 -0.80 -0.90 1.73
N ILE A 43 -1.17 -0.54 2.94
CA ILE A 43 -2.55 -0.28 3.33
C ILE A 43 -2.90 1.13 2.85
N THR A 44 -3.71 1.22 1.79
CA THR A 44 -4.10 2.50 1.16
C THR A 44 -5.57 2.86 1.38
N SER A 45 -6.39 1.88 1.74
CA SER A 45 -7.83 2.00 1.98
C SER A 45 -8.25 1.21 3.22
N GLY A 46 -9.54 1.21 3.56
CA GLY A 46 -10.05 0.43 4.69
C GLY A 46 -9.64 0.99 6.06
N TYR A 47 -9.51 2.31 6.18
CA TYR A 47 -9.29 2.96 7.45
C TYR A 47 -10.24 4.14 7.65
N ALA A 48 -10.55 4.42 8.91
CA ALA A 48 -11.30 5.57 9.35
C ALA A 48 -10.54 6.29 10.46
N TRP A 49 -10.87 7.55 10.70
CA TRP A 49 -10.27 8.31 11.78
C TRP A 49 -11.32 9.19 12.47
N THR A 50 -11.04 9.53 13.71
CA THR A 50 -11.84 10.46 14.52
C THR A 50 -10.91 11.19 15.48
N GLN A 51 -11.41 12.23 16.11
CA GLN A 51 -10.73 12.93 17.19
C GLN A 51 -11.64 13.01 18.39
N SER A 52 -11.07 12.97 19.60
CA SER A 52 -11.78 13.47 20.78
C SER A 52 -11.45 14.93 21.02
N ASP A 53 -12.31 15.59 21.78
CA ASP A 53 -12.32 17.05 21.92
C ASP A 53 -11.04 17.59 22.58
N SER A 54 -10.39 16.84 23.49
CA SER A 54 -9.24 17.39 24.23
C SER A 54 -7.89 17.29 23.51
N SER A 55 -7.47 16.13 22.99
CA SER A 55 -6.04 15.95 22.62
C SER A 55 -5.69 14.73 21.77
N ILE A 56 -6.66 13.89 21.38
CA ILE A 56 -6.36 12.56 20.82
C ILE A 56 -6.98 12.41 19.44
N ILE A 57 -6.17 11.98 18.48
CA ILE A 57 -6.60 11.44 17.19
C ILE A 57 -6.63 9.91 17.31
N ARG A 58 -7.73 9.28 16.90
CA ARG A 58 -7.87 7.81 16.85
C ARG A 58 -8.04 7.39 15.41
N LEU A 59 -7.21 6.46 14.95
CA LEU A 59 -7.36 5.79 13.68
C LEU A 59 -7.80 4.34 13.89
N TYR A 60 -8.71 3.89 13.04
CA TYR A 60 -9.19 2.52 12.95
C TYR A 60 -8.80 1.99 11.59
N ILE A 61 -7.92 0.99 11.56
CA ILE A 61 -7.44 0.37 10.33
C ILE A 61 -8.03 -1.04 10.30
N ASN A 62 -8.78 -1.37 9.26
CA ASN A 62 -9.30 -2.72 9.06
C ASN A 62 -8.13 -3.65 8.77
N PHE A 63 -8.01 -4.72 9.56
CA PHE A 63 -6.90 -5.65 9.46
C PHE A 63 -7.35 -6.98 10.07
N GLU A 64 -7.47 -8.02 9.25
CA GLU A 64 -7.93 -9.34 9.67
C GLU A 64 -6.94 -9.99 10.64
N ASN A 65 -7.46 -10.67 11.66
CA ASN A 65 -6.67 -11.38 12.67
C ASN A 65 -5.57 -10.52 13.33
N ALA A 66 -5.80 -9.20 13.48
CA ALA A 66 -4.78 -8.31 14.01
C ALA A 66 -4.41 -8.64 15.46
N ASN A 67 -5.31 -9.25 16.23
CA ASN A 67 -5.03 -9.75 17.58
C ASN A 67 -3.98 -10.88 17.64
N GLN A 68 -3.66 -11.51 16.51
CA GLN A 68 -2.64 -12.55 16.40
C GLN A 68 -1.27 -11.99 15.99
N ILE A 69 -1.15 -10.68 15.77
CA ILE A 69 0.13 -10.04 15.43
C ILE A 69 1.05 -10.09 16.66
N ASN A 70 2.27 -10.61 16.47
CA ASN A 70 3.33 -10.46 17.46
C ASN A 70 3.75 -9.00 17.55
N GLN A 71 3.78 -8.43 18.76
CA GLN A 71 4.19 -7.05 19.00
C GLN A 71 5.63 -6.79 18.55
N ASP A 72 6.53 -7.78 18.65
CA ASP A 72 7.94 -7.63 18.23
C ASP A 72 8.07 -7.43 16.71
N ASN A 73 7.10 -7.91 15.94
CA ASN A 73 7.05 -7.76 14.48
C ASN A 73 6.31 -6.49 14.05
N CYS A 74 6.01 -5.60 14.99
CA CYS A 74 5.24 -4.41 14.73
C CYS A 74 5.93 -3.16 15.27
N THR A 75 6.16 -2.18 14.41
CA THR A 75 6.71 -0.88 14.80
C THR A 75 5.78 0.23 14.39
N LEU A 76 5.69 1.27 15.22
CA LEU A 76 4.97 2.50 14.91
C LEU A 76 5.92 3.68 15.11
N ASP A 77 6.34 4.25 13.99
CA ASP A 77 7.23 5.41 13.96
C ASP A 77 6.37 6.66 13.85
N VAL A 78 6.43 7.52 14.86
CA VAL A 78 5.63 8.76 14.93
C VAL A 78 6.57 9.96 14.92
N HIS A 79 6.39 10.81 13.93
CA HIS A 79 7.05 12.10 13.78
C HIS A 79 6.02 13.24 13.87
N SER A 80 6.49 14.47 14.02
CA SER A 80 5.65 15.65 14.23
C SER A 80 4.47 15.71 13.25
N LYS A 81 4.68 15.49 11.94
CA LYS A 81 3.60 15.56 10.93
C LYS A 81 3.37 14.27 10.13
N SER A 82 3.81 13.13 10.64
CA SER A 82 3.63 11.86 9.95
C SER A 82 3.73 10.69 10.90
N PHE A 83 3.17 9.54 10.50
CA PHE A 83 3.48 8.28 11.16
C PHE A 83 3.49 7.12 10.16
N GLU A 84 4.22 6.08 10.51
CA GLU A 84 4.33 4.84 9.75
C GLU A 84 4.18 3.64 10.69
N LEU A 85 3.21 2.77 10.37
CA LEU A 85 3.00 1.48 11.01
C LEU A 85 3.57 0.40 10.09
N ASN A 86 4.53 -0.37 10.60
CA ASN A 86 5.15 -1.49 9.92
C ASN A 86 4.79 -2.80 10.63
N ILE A 87 4.29 -3.78 9.89
CA ILE A 87 3.95 -5.12 10.39
C ILE A 87 4.70 -6.14 9.54
N LEU A 88 5.58 -6.92 10.15
CA LEU A 88 6.47 -7.85 9.44
C LEU A 88 5.94 -9.28 9.48
N GLY A 89 5.94 -9.94 8.31
CA GLY A 89 5.70 -11.38 8.17
C GLY A 89 4.30 -11.87 8.59
N HIS A 90 3.33 -10.99 8.84
CA HIS A 90 1.98 -11.42 9.22
C HIS A 90 1.19 -11.90 8.00
N SER A 91 0.62 -13.11 8.08
CA SER A 91 -0.10 -13.75 6.97
C SER A 91 0.73 -13.84 5.68
N GLY A 92 2.03 -14.10 5.82
CA GLY A 92 2.94 -14.33 4.69
C GLY A 92 3.39 -13.07 3.93
N ALA A 93 3.04 -11.87 4.41
CA ALA A 93 3.46 -10.61 3.79
C ALA A 93 3.80 -9.54 4.85
N ASN A 94 4.64 -8.59 4.47
CA ASN A 94 4.82 -7.37 5.24
C ASN A 94 3.69 -6.40 4.91
N ARG A 95 3.22 -5.64 5.90
CA ARG A 95 2.18 -4.62 5.74
C ARG A 95 2.71 -3.28 6.20
N LYS A 96 2.51 -2.25 5.39
CA LYS A 96 2.89 -0.88 5.72
C LYS A 96 1.69 0.05 5.64
N PHE A 97 1.48 0.86 6.67
CA PHE A 97 0.47 1.92 6.67
C PHE A 97 1.13 3.24 7.04
N ARG A 98 1.00 4.24 6.17
CA ARG A 98 1.68 5.53 6.35
C ARG A 98 0.75 6.68 6.08
N ILE A 99 0.77 7.66 6.98
CA ILE A 99 0.17 8.97 6.76
C ILE A 99 1.29 10.00 6.75
N ASN A 100 1.42 10.70 5.62
CA ASN A 100 2.27 11.87 5.49
C ASN A 100 1.42 13.14 5.61
N GLN A 101 2.06 14.23 6.04
CA GLN A 101 1.46 15.56 6.08
C GLN A 101 0.16 15.58 6.89
N LEU A 102 0.24 15.16 8.15
CA LEU A 102 -0.85 15.34 9.12
C LEU A 102 -1.29 16.81 9.17
N TYR A 103 -2.58 17.03 9.37
CA TYR A 103 -3.16 18.37 9.35
C TYR A 103 -2.50 19.31 10.38
N HIS A 104 -2.23 18.81 11.58
CA HIS A 104 -1.43 19.47 12.59
C HIS A 104 -0.38 18.52 13.20
N PRO A 105 0.61 19.09 13.90
CA PRO A 105 1.59 18.28 14.61
C PRO A 105 1.01 17.37 15.70
N VAL A 106 1.68 16.25 15.91
CA VAL A 106 1.48 15.31 17.02
C VAL A 106 2.75 15.22 17.86
N ILE A 107 2.61 14.76 19.11
CA ILE A 107 3.73 14.55 20.01
C ILE A 107 4.50 13.31 19.57
N GLU A 108 5.77 13.49 19.21
CA GLU A 108 6.66 12.39 18.83
C GLU A 108 6.87 11.41 19.98
N GLY A 109 6.97 10.11 19.67
CA GLY A 109 7.14 9.06 20.67
C GLY A 109 5.93 8.80 21.58
N LYS A 110 4.89 9.65 21.57
CA LYS A 110 3.68 9.46 22.37
C LYS A 110 2.56 8.91 21.51
N PHE A 111 2.28 7.62 21.65
CA PHE A 111 1.19 6.95 20.95
C PHE A 111 0.65 5.78 21.75
N VAL A 112 -0.51 5.26 21.34
CA VAL A 112 -1.02 3.98 21.83
C VAL A 112 -1.41 3.14 20.63
N LEU A 113 -0.83 1.95 20.52
CA LEU A 113 -1.17 0.94 19.52
C LEU A 113 -1.96 -0.18 20.19
N LYS A 114 -3.15 -0.51 19.66
CA LYS A 114 -3.96 -1.64 20.14
C LYS A 114 -4.39 -2.52 18.99
N PHE A 115 -4.17 -3.82 19.15
CA PHE A 115 -4.64 -4.84 18.25
C PHE A 115 -5.97 -5.39 18.74
N LYS A 116 -6.96 -5.44 17.85
CA LYS A 116 -8.25 -6.11 18.07
C LYS A 116 -8.45 -7.11 16.94
N GLU A 117 -9.36 -8.06 17.12
CA GLU A 117 -9.59 -9.18 16.20
C GLU A 117 -9.50 -8.81 14.71
N ASN A 118 -10.29 -7.84 14.23
CA ASN A 118 -10.29 -7.41 12.83
C ASN A 118 -9.89 -5.94 12.62
N LYS A 119 -9.21 -5.32 13.59
CA LYS A 119 -8.83 -3.91 13.48
C LYS A 119 -7.63 -3.54 14.32
N ILE A 120 -6.83 -2.62 13.79
CA ILE A 120 -5.76 -1.94 14.51
C ILE A 120 -6.24 -0.56 14.91
N VAL A 121 -6.06 -0.21 16.18
CA VAL A 121 -6.40 1.11 16.70
C VAL A 121 -5.12 1.86 17.05
N VAL A 122 -4.85 2.93 16.32
CA VAL A 122 -3.74 3.84 16.59
C VAL A 122 -4.27 5.08 17.28
N ARG A 123 -3.69 5.47 18.41
CA ARG A 123 -3.96 6.76 19.05
C ARG A 123 -2.72 7.63 18.98
N LEU A 124 -2.88 8.80 18.40
CA LEU A 124 -1.86 9.84 18.34
C LEU A 124 -2.30 10.99 19.25
N PHE A 125 -1.34 11.64 19.89
CA PHE A 125 -1.59 12.77 20.77
C PHE A 125 -1.24 14.05 20.05
N LYS A 126 -2.18 14.98 19.96
CA LYS A 126 -1.98 16.30 19.36
C LYS A 126 -0.91 17.04 20.15
N GLU A 127 -0.02 17.74 19.45
CA GLU A 127 0.95 18.64 20.09
C GLU A 127 0.23 19.82 20.75
N THR A 128 -0.74 20.42 20.03
CA THR A 128 -1.61 21.47 20.58
C THR A 128 -2.97 20.89 20.99
N PRO A 129 -3.30 20.82 22.30
CA PRO A 129 -4.61 20.37 22.75
C PRO A 129 -5.72 21.32 22.30
N ASN A 130 -6.96 20.83 22.30
CA ASN A 130 -8.19 21.56 21.93
C ASN A 130 -8.24 22.09 20.48
N LYS A 131 -7.23 21.82 19.66
CA LYS A 131 -7.25 22.17 18.24
C LYS A 131 -8.07 21.17 17.45
N LYS A 132 -9.14 21.64 16.79
CA LYS A 132 -9.98 20.79 15.93
C LYS A 132 -9.27 20.51 14.60
N TRP A 133 -9.24 19.24 14.22
CA TRP A 133 -8.74 18.81 12.91
C TRP A 133 -9.92 18.69 11.96
N PRO A 134 -10.05 19.53 10.92
CA PRO A 134 -11.10 19.37 9.92
C PRO A 134 -10.84 18.16 9.01
N ASP A 135 -9.58 17.75 8.88
CA ASP A 135 -9.15 16.59 8.11
C ASP A 135 -7.96 15.90 8.82
N LEU A 136 -7.65 14.65 8.46
CA LEU A 136 -6.48 13.94 8.96
C LEU A 136 -5.20 14.46 8.30
N ARG A 137 -5.28 14.84 7.02
CA ARG A 137 -4.17 15.27 6.19
C ARG A 137 -4.37 16.71 5.69
N ILE A 138 -3.27 17.39 5.42
CA ILE A 138 -3.31 18.66 4.67
C ILE A 138 -3.76 18.35 3.24
N LYS A 139 -4.79 19.06 2.75
CA LYS A 139 -5.19 18.97 1.34
C LYS A 139 -4.12 19.66 0.50
N SER A 140 -3.57 18.96 -0.49
CA SER A 140 -2.66 19.61 -1.43
C SER A 140 -3.43 20.59 -2.32
N THR A 141 -2.75 21.65 -2.76
CA THR A 141 -3.29 22.60 -3.74
C THR A 141 -3.83 21.90 -4.98
N GLN A 142 -3.13 20.86 -5.48
CA GLN A 142 -3.58 20.06 -6.61
C GLN A 142 -4.89 19.31 -6.32
N THR A 143 -5.04 18.74 -5.13
CA THR A 143 -6.27 18.04 -4.74
C THR A 143 -7.46 19.01 -4.68
N ILE A 144 -7.21 20.23 -4.22
CA ILE A 144 -8.24 21.28 -4.19
C ILE A 144 -8.63 21.68 -5.62
N TYR A 145 -7.66 21.94 -6.50
CA TYR A 145 -7.94 22.27 -7.90
C TYR A 145 -8.70 21.16 -8.64
N ASN A 146 -8.23 19.91 -8.55
CA ASN A 146 -8.90 18.77 -9.16
C ASN A 146 -10.34 18.59 -8.65
N HIS A 147 -10.59 18.94 -7.38
CA HIS A 147 -11.93 18.89 -6.81
C HIS A 147 -12.82 20.00 -7.37
N LEU A 148 -12.32 21.24 -7.45
CA LEU A 148 -13.05 22.38 -8.04
C LEU A 148 -13.39 22.15 -9.51
N GLU A 149 -12.43 21.68 -10.32
CA GLU A 149 -12.65 21.39 -11.75
C GLU A 149 -13.74 20.31 -11.96
N ARG A 150 -13.79 19.30 -11.09
CA ARG A 150 -14.86 18.28 -11.15
C ARG A 150 -16.24 18.87 -10.83
N LEU A 151 -16.31 19.78 -9.87
CA LEU A 151 -17.57 20.43 -9.51
C LEU A 151 -18.07 21.30 -10.66
N GLU A 152 -17.21 22.09 -11.28
CA GLU A 152 -17.54 22.90 -12.48
C GLU A 152 -18.03 22.03 -13.63
N LYS A 153 -17.33 20.93 -13.93
CA LYS A 153 -17.75 19.98 -14.97
C LYS A 153 -19.09 19.33 -14.66
N SER A 154 -19.33 18.94 -13.40
CA SER A 154 -20.62 18.37 -12.99
C SER A 154 -21.76 19.39 -13.06
N ALA A 155 -21.49 20.65 -12.72
CA ALA A 155 -22.47 21.73 -12.82
C ALA A 155 -22.82 22.05 -14.29
N ALA A 156 -21.82 22.06 -15.18
CA ALA A 156 -22.02 22.27 -16.62
C ALA A 156 -22.87 21.18 -17.28
N LEU A 157 -22.71 19.91 -16.87
CA LEU A 157 -23.55 18.79 -17.35
C LEU A 157 -25.01 18.88 -16.89
N THR A 158 -25.27 19.57 -15.78
CA THR A 158 -26.63 19.72 -15.23
C THR A 158 -27.42 20.83 -15.95
N GLN A 159 -26.78 21.62 -16.81
CA GLN A 159 -27.42 22.71 -17.58
C GLN A 159 -27.89 22.30 -19.00
N VAL A 160 -27.79 21.03 -19.40
CA VAL A 160 -28.07 20.60 -20.79
C VAL A 160 -29.51 20.09 -21.00
N ASP A 161 -30.42 20.15 -20.02
CA ASP A 161 -31.78 19.59 -20.21
C ASP A 161 -32.91 20.47 -19.66
N MET A 162 -33.00 21.71 -20.16
CA MET A 162 -34.12 22.62 -19.92
C MET A 162 -34.54 23.41 -21.17
N ASP A 163 -34.34 22.87 -22.38
CA ASP A 163 -34.88 23.45 -23.61
C ASP A 163 -35.20 22.35 -24.65
N THR A 164 -36.20 21.51 -24.34
CA THR A 164 -37.00 20.91 -25.42
C THR A 164 -38.34 21.64 -25.47
N PRO A 165 -38.61 22.49 -26.47
CA PRO A 165 -39.87 23.21 -26.56
C PRO A 165 -41.02 22.23 -26.79
N PHE A 166 -42.05 22.42 -25.98
CA PHE A 166 -43.40 21.90 -26.13
C PHE A 166 -43.92 22.25 -27.55
N ASN A 167 -43.88 21.31 -28.49
CA ASN A 167 -44.53 21.49 -29.78
C ASN A 167 -46.02 21.17 -29.61
N GLY A 168 -46.80 22.20 -29.30
CA GLY A 168 -48.25 22.13 -29.32
C GLY A 168 -48.77 22.08 -30.75
N SER A 169 -49.47 21.01 -31.09
CA SER A 169 -50.49 21.03 -32.13
C SER A 169 -51.64 20.11 -31.73
N ASP A 170 -52.83 20.72 -31.68
CA ASP A 170 -54.16 20.15 -31.84
C ASP A 170 -54.81 19.45 -30.64
N PHE A 171 -55.73 20.15 -29.96
CA PHE A 171 -57.17 20.02 -30.17
C PHE A 171 -57.94 20.93 -29.19
N CYS A 172 -58.48 22.05 -29.69
CA CYS A 172 -59.57 22.76 -29.03
C CYS A 172 -60.87 21.99 -29.29
N ALA A 173 -61.48 21.41 -28.25
CA ALA A 173 -62.88 20.99 -28.29
C ALA A 173 -63.72 22.03 -27.55
N HIS A 174 -64.50 22.80 -28.32
CA HIS A 174 -65.54 23.68 -27.82
C HIS A 174 -66.62 22.87 -27.11
N HIS A 175 -66.99 23.31 -25.92
CA HIS A 175 -68.24 22.97 -25.27
C HIS A 175 -69.35 23.76 -25.97
N ASP A 176 -70.33 23.07 -26.56
CA ASP A 176 -71.60 23.69 -26.96
C ASP A 176 -72.75 22.95 -26.26
N GLN A 177 -73.64 23.74 -25.69
CA GLN A 177 -74.76 23.31 -24.88
C GLN A 177 -75.96 22.99 -25.77
N ARG A 178 -76.65 21.88 -25.49
CA ARG A 178 -78.12 21.84 -25.47
C ARG A 178 -78.63 20.68 -24.63
#